data_AF-A0A9Q0Z8I3-F1
#
_entry.id   AF-A0A9Q0Z8I3-F1
#
_cell.length_a   1.000
_cell.length_b   1.000
_cell.length_c   1.000
_cell.angle_alpha   90.00
_cell.angle_beta   90.00
_cell.angle_gamma   90.00
#
_symmetry.space_group_name_H-M   'P 1'
#
loop_
_entity.id
_entity.type
_entity.pdbx_description
1 polymer ?
#
loop_
_entity_poly.entity_id
_entity_poly.type
_entity_poly.pdbx_seq_one_letter_code
_entity_poly.pdbx_strand_id
1 'polypeptide(L)'
;MESAPVSNERLDFGKMGYGCQHYRRRCQIRAPCCNEIFTCRHCHNEAANMLKNFCDRHELNRCDVKQVICAVCDTEQPVAQVCTNCGVNMGEYFCEICKFFDDVTAKGQFHCDECGICRVGGRENYFHCKKCGSCYATSLLDNHLCVENSMRHHCPICYEYLFDSLKETTVMKCGHTMHGECYYEMIKRDKFCCPICSKSIIDMSKTWKRIDEEIEATAMPEDYRHRKVSACFSSF
;
A
#
# COMPACT_ATOMS: atom_id res chain seq x y z
N MET A 1 -26.87 -1.57 48.62
CA MET A 1 -26.72 -0.56 47.56
C MET A 1 -25.55 -0.99 46.70
N GLU A 2 -25.80 -1.86 45.73
CA GLU A 2 -24.80 -2.28 44.75
C GLU A 2 -24.78 -1.27 43.60
N SER A 3 -23.62 -0.63 43.42
CA SER A 3 -23.35 0.28 42.32
C SER A 3 -23.23 -0.52 41.02
N ALA A 4 -24.19 -0.34 40.11
CA ALA A 4 -24.10 -0.83 38.73
C ALA A 4 -22.89 -0.18 38.01
N PRO A 5 -22.22 -0.89 37.08
CA PRO A 5 -21.11 -0.33 36.31
C PRO A 5 -21.66 0.61 35.22
N VAL A 6 -21.84 1.88 35.54
CA VAL A 6 -22.13 2.93 34.56
C VAL A 6 -20.80 3.38 33.94
N SER A 7 -20.38 2.84 32.79
CA SER A 7 -19.37 3.53 31.97
C SER A 7 -19.12 3.05 30.52
N ASN A 8 -19.60 1.89 30.04
CA ASN A 8 -19.15 1.40 28.71
C ASN A 8 -20.13 1.56 27.54
N GLU A 9 -21.45 1.64 27.79
CA GLU A 9 -22.45 1.68 26.71
C GLU A 9 -22.35 2.93 25.81
N ARG A 10 -21.91 4.04 26.39
CA ARG A 10 -21.84 5.33 25.68
C ARG A 10 -20.64 5.41 24.73
N LEU A 11 -19.54 4.71 25.03
CA LEU A 11 -18.36 4.67 24.16
C LEU A 11 -18.63 3.87 22.89
N ASP A 12 -19.37 2.77 23.02
CA ASP A 12 -19.70 1.83 21.95
C ASP A 12 -20.91 2.27 21.10
N PHE A 13 -21.57 3.38 21.45
CA PHE A 13 -22.75 3.83 20.73
C PHE A 13 -22.43 4.10 19.25
N GLY A 14 -23.21 3.50 18.36
CA GLY A 14 -23.02 3.62 16.92
C GLY A 14 -21.91 2.74 16.34
N LYS A 15 -21.30 1.85 17.13
CA LYS A 15 -20.21 0.98 16.67
C LYS A 15 -20.59 0.17 15.44
N MET A 16 -19.70 0.16 14.45
CA MET A 16 -19.91 -0.47 13.13
C MET A 16 -21.06 0.13 12.29
N GLY A 17 -21.85 1.07 12.83
CA GLY A 17 -22.99 1.70 12.15
C GLY A 17 -22.61 2.84 11.20
N TYR A 18 -21.36 3.32 11.27
CA TYR A 18 -20.87 4.47 10.50
C TYR A 18 -19.59 4.13 9.73
N GLY A 19 -19.23 4.99 8.78
CA GLY A 19 -18.02 4.88 7.97
C GLY A 19 -18.32 4.75 6.49
N CYS A 20 -17.41 4.15 5.74
CA CYS A 20 -17.52 3.93 4.31
C CYS A 20 -17.01 2.54 3.91
N GLN A 21 -16.90 2.29 2.61
CA GLN A 21 -16.33 1.04 2.08
C GLN A 21 -14.86 0.81 2.48
N HIS A 22 -14.12 1.88 2.79
CA HIS A 22 -12.70 1.80 3.16
C HIS A 22 -12.52 1.44 4.64
N TYR A 23 -13.18 2.18 5.53
CA TYR A 23 -13.00 2.08 6.98
C TYR A 23 -14.35 2.24 7.70
N ARG A 24 -14.54 1.47 8.77
CA ARG A 24 -15.67 1.64 9.69
C ARG A 24 -15.23 2.60 10.78
N ARG A 25 -15.89 3.74 10.90
CA ARG A 25 -15.51 4.77 11.89
C ARG A 25 -16.67 5.71 12.14
N ARG A 26 -16.70 6.30 13.33
CA ARG A 26 -17.80 7.15 13.81
C ARG A 26 -17.44 8.64 13.71
N CYS A 27 -16.57 8.98 12.76
CA CYS A 27 -16.18 10.35 12.46
C CYS A 27 -15.90 10.61 10.98
N GLN A 28 -16.05 11.86 10.58
CA GLN A 28 -15.65 12.41 9.30
C GLN A 28 -14.44 13.32 9.49
N ILE A 29 -13.68 13.57 8.42
CA ILE A 29 -12.53 14.47 8.42
C ILE A 29 -12.88 15.76 7.69
N ARG A 30 -12.40 16.89 8.20
CA ARG A 30 -12.34 18.14 7.44
C ARG A 30 -11.04 18.16 6.65
N ALA A 31 -11.14 18.12 5.34
CA ALA A 31 -10.01 18.10 4.43
C ALA A 31 -9.30 19.47 4.45
N PRO A 32 -8.03 19.58 4.87
CA PRO A 32 -7.35 20.88 4.97
C PRO A 32 -7.07 21.53 3.61
N CYS A 33 -7.04 20.73 2.54
CA CYS A 33 -6.76 21.17 1.17
C CYS A 33 -7.93 21.93 0.52
N CYS A 34 -9.18 21.51 0.76
CA CYS A 34 -10.38 22.08 0.14
C CYS A 34 -11.45 22.52 1.15
N ASN A 35 -11.22 22.27 2.44
CA ASN A 35 -12.14 22.53 3.55
C ASN A 35 -13.49 21.76 3.49
N GLU A 36 -13.59 20.74 2.63
CA GLU A 36 -14.75 19.88 2.52
C GLU A 36 -14.73 18.73 3.53
N ILE A 37 -15.89 18.13 3.78
CA ILE A 37 -16.06 17.06 4.77
C ILE A 37 -16.15 15.72 4.05
N PHE A 38 -15.29 14.78 4.45
CA PHE A 38 -15.27 13.44 3.88
C PHE A 38 -15.24 12.35 4.94
N THR A 39 -15.87 11.22 4.61
CA THR A 39 -15.87 10.06 5.50
C THR A 39 -14.53 9.34 5.57
N CYS A 40 -13.54 9.59 4.70
CA CYS A 40 -12.13 9.20 4.88
C CYS A 40 -11.25 9.84 3.80
N ARG A 41 -9.92 9.69 3.91
CA ARG A 41 -8.97 10.20 2.89
C ARG A 41 -9.20 9.59 1.50
N HIS A 42 -9.58 8.31 1.42
CA HIS A 42 -9.78 7.64 0.13
C HIS A 42 -11.05 8.15 -0.54
N CYS A 43 -12.14 8.35 0.22
CA CYS A 43 -13.35 8.99 -0.30
C CYS A 43 -13.07 10.42 -0.81
N HIS A 44 -12.22 11.17 -0.11
CA HIS A 44 -11.75 12.47 -0.60
C HIS A 44 -10.98 12.32 -1.92
N ASN A 45 -9.94 11.48 -1.96
CA ASN A 45 -9.09 11.35 -3.15
C ASN A 45 -9.87 10.81 -4.36
N GLU A 46 -10.81 9.89 -4.15
CA GLU A 46 -11.73 9.41 -5.19
C GLU A 46 -12.57 10.56 -5.76
N ALA A 47 -13.17 11.38 -4.90
CA ALA A 47 -13.97 12.53 -5.33
C ALA A 47 -13.10 13.59 -6.05
N ALA A 48 -11.95 13.93 -5.48
CA ALA A 48 -11.01 14.90 -6.04
C ALA A 48 -10.46 14.44 -7.41
N ASN A 49 -10.22 13.14 -7.60
CA ASN A 49 -9.75 12.59 -8.87
C ASN A 49 -10.83 12.60 -9.97
N MET A 50 -12.11 12.59 -9.61
CA MET A 50 -13.22 12.68 -10.56
C MET A 50 -13.51 14.12 -11.03
N LEU A 51 -12.84 15.13 -10.47
CA LEU A 51 -13.02 16.52 -10.90
C LEU A 51 -12.62 16.70 -12.36
N LYS A 52 -13.47 17.45 -13.09
CA LYS A 52 -13.29 17.75 -14.53
C LYS A 52 -12.04 18.60 -14.77
N ASN A 53 -11.84 19.59 -13.90
CA ASN A 53 -10.68 20.47 -13.97
C ASN A 53 -9.47 19.73 -13.40
N PHE A 54 -8.45 19.56 -14.22
CA PHE A 54 -7.21 18.89 -13.79
C PHE A 54 -6.50 19.65 -12.67
N CYS A 55 -6.57 20.99 -12.67
CA CYS A 55 -5.94 21.84 -11.65
C CYS A 55 -6.56 21.68 -10.26
N ASP A 56 -7.81 21.22 -10.18
CA ASP A 56 -8.52 21.03 -8.93
C ASP A 56 -8.30 19.61 -8.36
N ARG A 57 -7.63 18.72 -9.11
CA ARG A 57 -7.30 17.37 -8.64
C ARG A 57 -6.17 17.45 -7.64
N HIS A 58 -6.38 16.84 -6.48
CA HIS A 58 -5.40 16.82 -5.41
C HIS A 58 -5.65 15.64 -4.49
N GLU A 59 -4.63 15.30 -3.71
CA GLU A 59 -4.73 14.27 -2.68
C GLU A 59 -4.69 14.89 -1.28
N LEU A 60 -5.42 14.28 -0.36
CA LEU A 60 -5.39 14.67 1.04
C LEU A 60 -4.16 14.10 1.72
N ASN A 61 -3.35 14.99 2.29
CA ASN A 61 -2.30 14.61 3.22
C ASN A 61 -2.90 14.30 4.60
N ARG A 62 -2.76 13.04 5.03
CA ARG A 62 -3.27 12.53 6.31
C ARG A 62 -2.74 13.29 7.53
N CYS A 63 -1.49 13.76 7.48
CA CYS A 63 -0.85 14.42 8.61
C CYS A 63 -1.39 15.85 8.85
N ASP A 64 -1.96 16.46 7.81
CA ASP A 64 -2.43 17.85 7.87
C ASP A 64 -3.85 17.97 8.44
N VAL A 65 -4.53 16.84 8.66
CA VAL A 65 -5.89 16.81 9.23
C VAL A 65 -5.85 17.21 10.71
N LYS A 66 -6.49 18.33 11.02
CA LYS A 66 -6.56 18.88 12.39
C LYS A 66 -7.94 18.76 13.03
N GLN A 67 -8.99 18.67 12.23
CA GLN A 67 -10.38 18.67 12.69
C GLN A 67 -11.11 17.42 12.19
N VAL A 68 -11.96 16.87 13.06
CA VAL A 68 -12.88 15.77 12.77
C VAL A 68 -14.29 16.14 13.21
N ILE A 69 -15.28 15.59 12.53
CA ILE A 69 -16.70 15.78 12.83
C ILE A 69 -17.25 14.45 13.32
N CYS A 70 -17.90 14.43 14.49
CA CYS A 70 -18.55 13.24 15.01
C CYS A 70 -19.71 12.83 14.11
N ALA A 71 -19.76 11.58 13.65
CA ALA A 71 -20.86 11.09 12.81
C ALA A 71 -22.15 10.81 13.60
N VAL A 72 -22.09 10.82 14.93
CA VAL A 72 -23.23 10.55 15.82
C VAL A 72 -23.97 11.83 16.21
N CYS A 73 -23.24 12.91 16.49
CA CYS A 73 -23.80 14.15 17.03
C CYS A 73 -23.34 15.42 16.30
N ASP A 74 -22.70 15.27 15.15
CA ASP A 74 -22.25 16.34 14.24
C ASP A 74 -21.33 17.40 14.87
N THR A 75 -20.74 17.09 16.02
CA THR A 75 -19.81 17.99 16.70
C THR A 75 -18.47 18.00 15.99
N GLU A 76 -18.05 19.18 15.55
CA GLU A 76 -16.70 19.42 15.04
C GLU A 76 -15.73 19.67 16.20
N GLN A 77 -14.59 18.99 16.16
CA GLN A 77 -13.58 19.04 17.22
C GLN A 77 -12.17 18.73 16.69
N PRO A 78 -11.11 19.10 17.44
CA PRO A 78 -9.76 18.64 17.16
C PRO A 78 -9.67 17.12 17.11
N VAL A 79 -8.73 16.59 16.33
CA VAL A 79 -8.55 15.14 16.23
C VAL A 79 -8.31 14.52 17.61
N ALA A 80 -9.24 13.68 18.03
CA ALA A 80 -9.17 12.91 19.27
C ALA A 80 -9.95 11.61 19.08
N GLN A 81 -9.63 10.59 19.86
CA GLN A 81 -10.33 9.31 19.79
C GLN A 81 -11.79 9.40 20.26
N VAL A 82 -12.08 10.24 21.25
CA VAL A 82 -13.41 10.32 21.88
C VAL A 82 -14.07 11.66 21.54
N CYS A 83 -15.37 11.63 21.27
CA CYS A 83 -16.13 12.85 21.05
C CYS A 83 -16.24 13.67 22.33
N THR A 84 -15.92 14.96 22.26
CA THR A 84 -15.97 15.88 23.40
C THR A 84 -17.39 16.21 23.85
N ASN A 85 -18.37 16.11 22.95
CA ASN A 85 -19.77 16.41 23.24
C ASN A 85 -20.56 15.15 23.65
N CYS A 86 -20.64 14.15 22.77
CA CYS A 86 -21.47 12.97 23.05
C CYS A 86 -20.73 11.84 23.78
N GLY A 87 -19.40 11.88 23.87
CA GLY A 87 -18.60 10.88 24.60
C GLY A 87 -18.43 9.54 23.88
N VAL A 88 -18.86 9.39 22.63
CA VAL A 88 -18.64 8.16 21.86
C VAL A 88 -17.17 8.01 21.48
N ASN A 89 -16.66 6.78 21.48
CA ASN A 89 -15.39 6.49 20.86
C ASN A 89 -15.58 6.62 19.33
N MET A 90 -14.69 7.28 18.59
CA MET A 90 -14.81 7.49 17.15
C MET A 90 -14.19 6.35 16.31
N GLY A 91 -13.38 5.50 16.95
CA GLY A 91 -12.74 4.35 16.33
C GLY A 91 -12.15 3.42 17.39
N GLU A 92 -12.43 2.12 17.29
CA GLU A 92 -11.84 1.13 18.20
C GLU A 92 -10.31 1.14 18.14
N TYR A 93 -9.76 1.20 16.93
CA TYR A 93 -8.37 1.52 16.68
C TYR A 93 -8.24 3.01 16.33
N PHE A 94 -7.40 3.72 17.08
CA PHE A 94 -7.02 5.10 16.82
C PHE A 94 -5.50 5.24 16.75
N CYS A 95 -5.01 5.89 15.70
CA CYS A 95 -3.62 6.30 15.60
C CYS A 95 -3.55 7.82 15.50
N GLU A 96 -2.99 8.45 16.53
CA GLU A 96 -2.84 9.91 16.58
C GLU A 96 -1.85 10.43 15.53
N ILE A 97 -0.78 9.69 15.24
CA ILE A 97 0.24 10.10 14.26
C ILE A 97 -0.36 10.13 12.85
N CYS A 98 -1.09 9.07 12.47
CA CYS A 98 -1.72 8.95 11.15
C CYS A 98 -3.11 9.60 11.06
N LYS A 99 -3.65 10.10 12.18
CA LYS A 99 -5.05 10.58 12.29
C LYS A 99 -6.06 9.54 11.76
N PHE A 100 -5.80 8.26 12.08
CA PHE A 100 -6.51 7.11 11.51
C PHE A 100 -7.45 6.48 12.54
N PHE A 101 -8.63 6.07 12.07
CA PHE A 101 -9.72 5.51 12.87
C PHE A 101 -10.33 4.31 12.15
N ASP A 102 -10.44 3.17 12.82
CA ASP A 102 -11.15 1.98 12.31
C ASP A 102 -11.77 1.19 13.46
N ASP A 103 -13.03 0.76 13.30
CA ASP A 103 -13.75 -0.08 14.26
C ASP A 103 -13.41 -1.56 14.08
N VAL A 104 -12.89 -1.94 12.92
CA VAL A 104 -12.61 -3.35 12.60
C VAL A 104 -11.22 -3.75 13.11
N THR A 105 -11.07 -3.99 14.40
CA THR A 105 -9.77 -4.33 15.04
C THR A 105 -9.24 -5.71 14.66
N ALA A 106 -10.10 -6.61 14.17
CA ALA A 106 -9.71 -7.96 13.72
C ALA A 106 -8.66 -7.94 12.59
N LYS A 107 -8.47 -6.81 11.90
CA LYS A 107 -7.43 -6.66 10.88
C LYS A 107 -6.02 -6.54 11.48
N GLY A 108 -5.88 -6.33 12.79
CA GLY A 108 -4.58 -6.19 13.45
C GLY A 108 -3.80 -4.96 13.01
N GLN A 109 -4.46 -3.79 12.97
CA GLN A 109 -3.82 -2.54 12.60
C GLN A 109 -2.72 -2.17 13.61
N PHE A 110 -1.59 -1.67 13.12
CA PHE A 110 -0.51 -1.17 13.98
C PHE A 110 0.25 -0.04 13.29
N HIS A 111 0.74 0.92 14.07
CA HIS A 111 1.62 1.97 13.57
C HIS A 111 3.08 1.50 13.54
N CYS A 112 3.77 1.72 12.42
CA CYS A 112 5.22 1.57 12.36
C CYS A 112 5.87 2.95 12.35
N ASP A 113 6.60 3.28 13.42
CA ASP A 113 7.24 4.59 13.59
C ASP A 113 8.31 4.86 12.51
N GLU A 114 9.07 3.84 12.11
CA GLU A 114 10.09 3.97 11.06
C GLU A 114 9.49 4.22 9.67
N CYS A 115 8.29 3.69 9.40
CA CYS A 115 7.56 3.99 8.16
C CYS A 115 6.70 5.25 8.24
N GLY A 116 6.27 5.67 9.43
CA GLY A 116 5.33 6.76 9.64
C GLY A 116 3.90 6.46 9.15
N ILE A 117 3.52 5.19 9.03
CA ILE A 117 2.19 4.75 8.56
C ILE A 117 1.65 3.57 9.36
N CYS A 118 0.32 3.48 9.41
CA CYS A 118 -0.36 2.29 9.91
C CYS A 118 -0.32 1.16 8.87
N ARG A 119 0.05 -0.03 9.30
CA ARG A 119 -0.04 -1.29 8.55
C ARG A 119 -1.13 -2.17 9.15
N VAL A 120 -1.45 -3.25 8.47
CA VAL A 120 -2.53 -4.18 8.78
C VAL A 120 -1.97 -5.60 8.74
N GLY A 121 -2.46 -6.50 9.60
CA GLY A 121 -2.04 -7.90 9.66
C GLY A 121 -1.30 -8.31 10.94
N GLY A 122 -1.32 -7.49 11.99
CA GLY A 122 -0.70 -7.77 13.29
C GLY A 122 0.77 -7.34 13.36
N ARG A 123 1.18 -6.72 14.46
CA ARG A 123 2.56 -6.21 14.62
C ARG A 123 3.58 -7.35 14.59
N GLU A 124 3.21 -8.50 15.15
CA GLU A 124 4.01 -9.70 15.28
C GLU A 124 4.32 -10.39 13.94
N ASN A 125 3.48 -10.18 12.93
CA ASN A 125 3.65 -10.79 11.60
C ASN A 125 4.49 -9.94 10.66
N TYR A 126 4.98 -8.78 11.10
CA TYR A 126 5.74 -7.85 10.29
C TYR A 126 7.04 -7.42 10.96
N PHE A 127 8.05 -7.16 10.16
CA PHE A 127 9.29 -6.52 10.59
C PHE A 127 9.61 -5.34 9.67
N HIS A 128 10.25 -4.31 10.23
CA HIS A 128 10.77 -3.19 9.44
C HIS A 128 12.17 -3.51 8.94
N CYS A 129 12.39 -3.51 7.63
CA CYS A 129 13.72 -3.63 7.04
C CYS A 129 14.31 -2.24 6.84
N LYS A 130 15.28 -1.86 7.67
CA LYS A 130 15.95 -0.54 7.60
C LYS A 130 16.60 -0.25 6.25
N LYS A 131 17.20 -1.26 5.63
CA LYS A 131 17.85 -1.12 4.32
C LYS A 131 16.84 -0.84 3.21
N CYS A 132 15.69 -1.50 3.24
CA CYS A 132 14.62 -1.29 2.27
C CYS A 132 13.75 -0.05 2.60
N GLY A 133 13.74 0.38 3.87
CA GLY A 133 12.89 1.47 4.37
C GLY A 133 11.40 1.10 4.45
N SER A 134 11.08 -0.20 4.59
CA SER A 134 9.72 -0.73 4.46
C SER A 134 9.44 -1.89 5.41
N CYS A 135 8.15 -2.04 5.80
CA CYS A 135 7.67 -3.20 6.54
C CYS A 135 7.35 -4.37 5.60
N TYR A 136 7.86 -5.55 5.94
CA TYR A 136 7.55 -6.81 5.26
C TYR A 136 6.97 -7.82 6.23
N ALA A 137 6.27 -8.82 5.70
CA ALA A 137 5.85 -9.97 6.48
C ALA A 137 7.09 -10.72 7.00
N THR A 138 7.03 -11.26 8.22
CA THR A 138 8.13 -12.00 8.88
C THR A 138 8.63 -13.19 8.05
N SER A 139 7.81 -13.73 7.14
CA SER A 139 8.22 -14.75 6.17
C SER A 139 9.33 -14.31 5.20
N LEU A 140 9.52 -13.00 5.01
CA LEU A 140 10.56 -12.40 4.16
C LEU A 140 11.82 -12.02 4.94
N LEU A 141 11.87 -12.32 6.24
CA LEU A 141 13.05 -12.07 7.06
C LEU A 141 14.24 -12.86 6.47
N ASP A 142 15.33 -12.16 6.17
CA ASP A 142 16.57 -12.68 5.59
C ASP A 142 16.46 -13.40 4.23
N ASN A 143 15.29 -13.38 3.58
CA ASN A 143 15.04 -14.09 2.31
C ASN A 143 14.80 -13.14 1.12
N HIS A 144 14.76 -11.82 1.33
CA HIS A 144 14.57 -10.86 0.25
C HIS A 144 15.87 -10.14 -0.10
N LEU A 145 16.07 -9.89 -1.41
CA LEU A 145 17.17 -9.08 -1.88
C LEU A 145 16.88 -7.62 -1.55
N CYS A 146 17.60 -7.08 -0.57
CA CYS A 146 17.40 -5.71 -0.10
C CYS A 146 17.88 -4.70 -1.15
N VAL A 147 16.94 -3.97 -1.74
CA VAL A 147 17.18 -2.79 -2.57
C VAL A 147 16.74 -1.56 -1.78
N GLU A 148 17.57 -0.52 -1.77
CA GLU A 148 17.25 0.71 -1.04
C GLU A 148 15.94 1.33 -1.55
N ASN A 149 15.08 1.74 -0.62
CA ASN A 149 13.82 2.42 -0.93
C ASN A 149 12.93 1.66 -1.94
N SER A 150 12.97 0.33 -1.90
CA SER A 150 12.33 -0.56 -2.86
C SER A 150 10.82 -0.41 -2.98
N MET A 151 10.14 0.32 -2.10
CA MET A 151 8.70 0.61 -2.20
C MET A 151 8.38 2.09 -2.38
N ARG A 152 9.40 2.97 -2.39
CA ARG A 152 9.20 4.43 -2.54
C ARG A 152 9.19 4.84 -4.00
N HIS A 153 8.53 4.07 -4.84
CA HIS A 153 8.33 4.36 -6.26
C HIS A 153 6.91 3.97 -6.71
N HIS A 154 6.54 4.40 -7.91
CA HIS A 154 5.25 4.08 -8.51
C HIS A 154 5.28 2.68 -9.12
N CYS A 155 4.17 1.94 -8.98
CA CYS A 155 4.02 0.66 -9.65
C CYS A 155 4.25 0.83 -11.17
N PRO A 156 5.14 0.05 -11.81
CA PRO A 156 5.48 0.22 -13.23
C PRO A 156 4.31 -0.12 -14.19
N ILE A 157 3.22 -0.66 -13.67
CA ILE A 157 2.05 -1.10 -14.46
C ILE A 157 0.88 -0.13 -14.28
N CYS A 158 0.43 0.12 -13.05
CA CYS A 158 -0.71 1.01 -12.78
C CYS A 158 -0.31 2.44 -12.39
N TYR A 159 0.98 2.72 -12.23
CA TYR A 159 1.53 4.02 -11.85
C TYR A 159 1.03 4.61 -10.51
N GLU A 160 0.37 3.80 -9.69
CA GLU A 160 0.01 4.16 -8.31
C GLU A 160 1.24 4.07 -7.40
N TYR A 161 1.35 4.97 -6.43
CA TYR A 161 2.44 4.98 -5.47
C TYR A 161 2.36 3.79 -4.50
N LEU A 162 3.40 2.94 -4.47
CA LEU A 162 3.35 1.66 -3.77
C LEU A 162 3.28 1.82 -2.24
N PHE A 163 3.96 2.82 -1.68
CA PHE A 163 4.09 2.96 -0.23
C PHE A 163 2.77 3.30 0.47
N ASP A 164 1.93 4.14 -0.16
CA ASP A 164 0.66 4.61 0.39
C ASP A 164 -0.56 3.81 -0.06
N SER A 165 -0.36 2.87 -1.00
CA SER A 165 -1.39 1.97 -1.52
C SER A 165 -1.84 0.95 -0.48
N LEU A 166 -3.13 0.60 -0.53
CA LEU A 166 -3.70 -0.48 0.28
C LEU A 166 -3.54 -1.86 -0.39
N LYS A 167 -3.12 -1.89 -1.66
CA LYS A 167 -2.98 -3.12 -2.41
C LYS A 167 -1.77 -3.91 -1.91
N GLU A 168 -1.89 -5.23 -1.93
CA GLU A 168 -0.76 -6.11 -1.62
C GLU A 168 0.38 -5.87 -2.60
N THR A 169 1.61 -5.99 -2.11
CA THR A 169 2.82 -5.78 -2.91
C THR A 169 3.68 -7.03 -2.89
N THR A 170 4.29 -7.32 -4.03
CA THR A 170 5.17 -8.47 -4.23
C THR A 170 6.60 -7.98 -4.45
N VAL A 171 7.53 -8.51 -3.67
CA VAL A 171 8.96 -8.31 -3.88
C VAL A 171 9.46 -9.36 -4.88
N MET A 172 9.93 -8.92 -6.04
CA MET A 172 10.49 -9.82 -7.06
C MET A 172 11.90 -10.28 -6.65
N LYS A 173 12.39 -11.37 -7.27
CA LYS A 173 13.76 -11.90 -7.03
C LYS A 173 14.87 -10.89 -7.30
N CYS A 174 14.64 -9.94 -8.21
CA CYS A 174 15.57 -8.85 -8.50
C CYS A 174 15.57 -7.74 -7.43
N GLY A 175 14.70 -7.83 -6.41
CA GLY A 175 14.57 -6.87 -5.30
C GLY A 175 13.61 -5.70 -5.57
N HIS A 176 13.18 -5.50 -6.82
CA HIS A 176 12.15 -4.50 -7.14
C HIS A 176 10.77 -4.95 -6.67
N THR A 177 9.90 -3.99 -6.33
CA THR A 177 8.53 -4.27 -5.88
C THR A 177 7.49 -3.71 -6.85
N MET A 178 6.32 -4.36 -6.87
CA MET A 178 5.12 -3.91 -7.58
C MET A 178 3.86 -4.46 -6.87
N HIS A 179 2.67 -3.96 -7.22
CA HIS A 179 1.44 -4.55 -6.71
C HIS A 179 1.30 -6.02 -7.10
N GLY A 180 0.79 -6.86 -6.19
CA GLY A 180 0.61 -8.29 -6.41
C GLY A 180 -0.31 -8.58 -7.60
N GLU A 181 -1.43 -7.86 -7.72
CA GLU A 181 -2.33 -7.95 -8.87
C GLU A 181 -1.62 -7.63 -10.18
N CYS A 182 -0.82 -6.56 -10.20
CA CYS A 182 -0.04 -6.17 -11.37
C CYS A 182 1.01 -7.23 -11.72
N TYR A 183 1.64 -7.84 -10.71
CA TYR A 183 2.56 -8.96 -10.88
C TYR A 183 1.86 -10.16 -11.52
N TYR A 184 0.71 -10.59 -11.01
CA TYR A 184 -0.04 -11.73 -11.57
C TYR A 184 -0.52 -11.47 -12.99
N GLU A 185 -1.02 -10.28 -13.30
CA GLU A 185 -1.43 -9.90 -14.66
C GLU A 185 -0.25 -9.88 -15.62
N MET A 186 0.93 -9.45 -15.17
CA MET A 186 2.16 -9.48 -15.97
C MET A 186 2.57 -10.92 -16.31
N ILE A 187 2.51 -11.84 -15.33
CA ILE A 187 2.77 -13.27 -15.54
C ILE A 187 1.77 -13.90 -16.50
N LYS A 188 0.49 -13.56 -16.37
CA LYS A 188 -0.59 -14.08 -17.22
C LYS A 188 -0.44 -13.69 -18.69
N ARG A 189 0.27 -12.61 -18.98
CA ARG A 189 0.58 -12.12 -20.34
C ARG A 189 1.95 -12.59 -20.85
N ASP A 190 2.53 -13.62 -20.23
CA ASP A 190 3.84 -14.20 -20.56
C ASP A 190 5.00 -13.19 -20.51
N LYS A 191 4.89 -12.16 -19.66
CA LYS A 191 5.97 -11.19 -19.41
C LYS A 191 6.74 -11.58 -18.15
N PHE A 192 7.82 -12.32 -18.33
CA PHE A 192 8.65 -12.86 -17.22
C PHE A 192 9.85 -11.99 -16.85
N CYS A 193 9.93 -10.76 -17.37
CA CYS A 193 11.02 -9.83 -17.08
C CYS A 193 10.52 -8.69 -16.21
N CYS A 194 11.31 -8.33 -15.21
CA CYS A 194 11.06 -7.14 -14.40
C CYS A 194 11.04 -5.89 -15.30
N PRO A 195 9.97 -5.07 -15.29
CA PRO A 195 9.88 -3.89 -16.14
C PRO A 195 10.87 -2.78 -15.76
N ILE A 196 11.52 -2.88 -14.59
CA ILE A 196 12.45 -1.86 -14.07
C ILE A 196 13.90 -2.19 -14.45
N CYS A 197 14.29 -3.47 -14.50
CA CYS A 197 15.67 -3.88 -14.73
C CYS A 197 15.86 -5.01 -15.75
N SER A 198 14.77 -5.44 -16.40
CA SER A 198 14.72 -6.50 -17.41
C SER A 198 15.24 -7.88 -16.97
N LYS A 199 15.55 -8.09 -15.68
CA LYS A 199 15.92 -9.39 -15.12
C LYS A 199 14.72 -10.34 -15.09
N SER A 200 14.97 -11.62 -15.36
CA SER A 200 13.95 -12.66 -15.24
C SER A 200 13.47 -12.79 -13.79
N ILE A 201 12.16 -12.90 -13.61
CA ILE A 201 11.54 -13.02 -12.28
C ILE A 201 11.13 -14.45 -11.95
N ILE A 202 10.96 -15.30 -12.98
CA ILE A 202 10.69 -16.73 -12.85
C ILE A 202 11.97 -17.51 -13.18
N ASP A 203 12.11 -18.70 -12.59
CA ASP A 203 13.13 -19.65 -13.04
C ASP A 203 12.79 -20.15 -14.46
N MET A 204 13.50 -19.60 -15.43
CA MET A 204 13.35 -19.95 -16.85
C MET A 204 14.28 -21.10 -17.26
N SER A 205 14.94 -21.79 -16.32
CA SER A 205 15.95 -22.84 -16.60
C SER A 205 15.49 -23.88 -17.63
N LYS A 206 14.23 -24.33 -17.58
CA LYS A 206 13.66 -25.27 -18.55
C LYS A 206 13.52 -24.69 -19.95
N THR A 207 13.12 -23.43 -20.06
CA THR A 207 12.99 -22.74 -21.35
C THR A 207 14.37 -22.47 -21.95
N TRP A 208 15.35 -22.12 -21.12
CA TRP A 208 16.73 -21.88 -21.56
C TRP A 208 17.34 -23.18 -22.06
N LYS A 209 17.15 -24.30 -21.34
CA LYS A 209 17.55 -25.64 -21.81
C LYS A 209 16.94 -25.98 -23.18
N ARG A 210 15.65 -25.72 -23.39
CA ARG A 210 15.01 -25.96 -24.68
C ARG A 210 15.60 -25.10 -25.80
N ILE A 211 15.91 -23.83 -25.51
CA ILE A 211 16.55 -22.94 -26.48
C ILE A 211 17.98 -23.45 -26.80
N ASP A 212 18.73 -23.90 -25.81
CA ASP A 212 20.06 -24.47 -26.01
C ASP A 212 20.00 -25.74 -26.89
N GLU A 213 19.02 -26.62 -26.66
CA GLU A 213 18.74 -27.79 -27.49
C GLU A 213 18.38 -27.40 -28.94
N GLU A 214 17.56 -26.37 -29.14
CA GLU A 214 17.20 -25.84 -30.48
C GLU A 214 18.41 -25.23 -31.20
N ILE A 215 19.28 -24.52 -30.48
CA ILE A 215 20.54 -23.96 -31.00
C ILE A 215 21.49 -25.08 -31.41
N GLU A 216 21.61 -26.14 -30.60
CA GLU A 216 22.44 -27.31 -30.92
C GLU A 216 21.90 -28.07 -32.14
N ALA A 217 20.58 -28.23 -32.24
CA ALA A 217 19.92 -28.84 -33.40
C ALA A 217 20.05 -27.99 -34.67
N THR A 218 20.20 -26.67 -34.53
CA THR A 218 20.33 -25.72 -35.64
C THR A 218 21.75 -25.17 -35.73
N ALA A 219 22.72 -26.07 -35.90
CA ALA A 219 24.11 -25.69 -36.02
C ALA A 219 24.33 -24.69 -37.19
N MET A 220 25.04 -23.61 -36.90
CA MET A 220 25.35 -22.59 -37.89
C MET A 220 26.13 -23.21 -39.08
N PRO A 221 25.77 -22.92 -40.34
CA PRO A 221 26.44 -23.48 -41.50
C PRO A 221 27.94 -23.19 -41.49
N GLU A 222 28.71 -24.08 -42.12
CA GLU A 222 30.17 -24.12 -42.04
C GLU A 222 30.83 -22.78 -42.43
N ASP A 223 30.28 -22.09 -43.43
CA ASP A 223 30.73 -20.77 -43.93
C ASP A 223 30.57 -19.62 -42.92
N TYR A 224 29.78 -19.81 -41.87
CA TYR A 224 29.46 -18.80 -40.87
C TYR A 224 29.91 -19.21 -39.46
N ARG A 225 30.28 -20.49 -39.25
CA ARG A 225 30.60 -21.11 -37.95
C ARG A 225 31.63 -20.35 -37.11
N HIS A 226 32.55 -19.63 -37.76
CA HIS A 226 33.63 -18.88 -37.10
C HIS A 226 33.59 -17.37 -37.36
N ARG A 227 32.56 -16.85 -38.03
CA ARG A 227 32.45 -15.41 -38.25
C ARG A 227 32.06 -14.72 -36.95
N LYS A 228 32.91 -13.82 -36.48
CA LYS A 228 32.62 -12.94 -35.35
C LYS A 228 32.16 -11.59 -35.90
N VAL A 229 31.00 -11.12 -35.43
CA VAL A 229 30.53 -9.77 -35.71
C VAL A 229 30.81 -8.92 -34.48
N SER A 230 31.55 -7.83 -34.65
CA SER A 230 31.78 -6.86 -33.58
C SER A 230 30.51 -6.03 -33.35
N ALA A 231 29.75 -6.35 -32.31
CA ALA A 231 28.65 -5.51 -31.87
C ALA A 231 29.20 -4.35 -31.02
N CYS A 232 29.25 -3.15 -31.58
CA CYS A 232 29.57 -1.94 -30.83
C CYS A 232 28.30 -1.49 -30.12
N PHE A 233 28.17 -1.78 -28.82
CA PHE A 233 27.13 -1.16 -28.00
C PHE A 233 27.60 0.24 -27.62
N SER A 234 27.14 1.24 -28.37
CA SER A 234 27.28 2.64 -27.98
C SER A 234 26.44 2.88 -26.73
N SER A 235 27.11 3.02 -25.59
CA SER A 235 26.50 3.47 -24.34
C SER A 235 25.92 4.88 -24.55
N PHE A 236 24.60 5.01 -24.46
CA PHE A 236 23.91 6.30 -24.30
C PHE A 236 23.75 6.61 -22.82
#